data_AF-A0A0R0AK18-F1
#
_entry.id   AF-A0A0R0AK18-F1
#
_cell.length_a   1.000
_cell.length_b   1.000
_cell.length_c   1.000
_cell.angle_alpha   90.00
_cell.angle_beta   90.00
_cell.angle_gamma   90.00
#
_symmetry.space_group_name_H-M   'P 1'
#
loop_
_entity.id
_entity.type
_entity.pdbx_description
1 polymer ?
#
loop_
_entity_poly.entity_id
_entity_poly.type
_entity_poly.pdbx_seq_one_letter_code
_entity_poly.pdbx_strand_id
1 'polypeptide(L)'
;MSKALSGLRLGVQDSLQHFDHCTPEQLASLDALLRARGFVSVSELRRRYSRKYRGVLKRGVIRSEEEYYLVKSILDDRWEALSEEEQVQLGSWLLAFEKRAADAKQ
;
A
#
# COMPACT_ATOMS: atom_id res chain seq x y z
N MET A 1 2.03 -20.27 -6.42
CA MET A 1 0.91 -19.31 -6.66
C MET A 1 0.18 -19.71 -7.91
N SER A 2 -1.16 -19.81 -7.87
CA SER A 2 -2.00 -20.19 -9.01
C SER A 2 -1.91 -19.16 -10.14
N LYS A 3 -1.85 -19.62 -11.41
CA LYS A 3 -1.84 -18.76 -12.61
C LYS A 3 -3.06 -17.80 -12.65
N ALA A 4 -4.19 -18.21 -12.08
CA ALA A 4 -5.41 -17.39 -12.00
C ALA A 4 -5.21 -16.14 -11.13
N LEU A 5 -4.55 -16.28 -9.97
CA LEU A 5 -4.27 -15.15 -9.07
C LEU A 5 -3.32 -14.13 -9.71
N SER A 6 -2.32 -14.63 -10.44
CA SER A 6 -1.39 -13.78 -11.20
C SER A 6 -2.12 -13.01 -12.33
N GLY A 7 -3.03 -13.67 -13.05
CA GLY A 7 -3.86 -13.03 -14.07
C GLY A 7 -4.77 -11.94 -13.52
N LEU A 8 -5.44 -12.21 -12.39
CA LEU A 8 -6.29 -11.22 -11.71
C LEU A 8 -5.48 -9.98 -11.29
N ARG A 9 -4.30 -10.19 -10.72
CA ARG A 9 -3.39 -9.09 -10.32
C ARG A 9 -2.95 -8.25 -11.52
N LEU A 10 -2.71 -8.86 -12.68
CA LEU A 10 -2.40 -8.14 -13.91
C LEU A 10 -3.61 -7.31 -14.37
N GLY A 11 -4.83 -7.86 -14.35
CA GLY A 11 -6.05 -7.12 -14.70
C GLY A 11 -6.31 -5.91 -13.80
N VAL A 12 -6.06 -6.02 -12.50
CA VAL A 12 -6.14 -4.87 -11.57
C VAL A 12 -5.09 -3.82 -11.93
N GLN A 13 -3.85 -4.24 -12.20
CA GLN A 13 -2.78 -3.31 -12.55
C GLN A 13 -3.03 -2.60 -13.88
N ASP A 14 -3.60 -3.30 -14.86
CA ASP A 14 -4.02 -2.74 -16.15
C ASP A 14 -5.15 -1.71 -15.96
N SER A 15 -6.15 -2.06 -15.16
CA SER A 15 -7.25 -1.14 -14.79
C SER A 15 -6.74 0.15 -14.16
N LEU A 16 -5.70 0.07 -13.33
CA LEU A 16 -5.12 1.24 -12.66
C LEU A 16 -4.34 2.17 -13.61
N GLN A 17 -3.82 1.66 -14.73
CA GLN A 17 -3.09 2.46 -15.72
C GLN A 17 -4.02 3.45 -16.45
N HIS A 18 -5.31 3.13 -16.59
CA HIS A 18 -6.28 4.06 -17.18
C HIS A 18 -6.42 5.39 -16.44
N PHE A 19 -6.00 5.44 -15.17
CA PHE A 19 -6.04 6.65 -14.35
C PHE A 19 -4.72 7.44 -14.36
N ASP A 20 -3.70 7.02 -15.13
CA ASP A 20 -2.39 7.69 -15.14
C ASP A 20 -2.44 9.09 -15.75
N HIS A 21 -3.47 9.37 -16.55
CA HIS A 21 -3.71 10.68 -17.17
C HIS A 21 -4.62 11.59 -16.35
N CYS A 22 -5.15 11.12 -15.21
CA CYS A 22 -5.95 11.97 -14.34
C CYS A 22 -5.07 13.05 -13.69
N THR A 23 -5.55 14.29 -13.73
CA THR A 23 -4.97 15.36 -12.92
C THR A 23 -5.14 15.05 -11.42
N PRO A 24 -4.29 15.63 -10.54
CA PRO A 24 -4.44 15.47 -9.10
C PRO A 24 -5.84 15.79 -8.59
N GLU A 25 -6.48 16.82 -9.12
CA GLU A 25 -7.82 17.27 -8.72
C GLU A 25 -8.91 16.28 -9.15
N GLN A 26 -8.80 15.72 -10.36
CA GLN A 26 -9.71 14.68 -10.85
C GLN A 26 -9.56 13.39 -10.04
N LEU A 27 -8.32 13.00 -9.74
CA LEU A 27 -8.04 11.81 -8.95
C LEU A 27 -8.54 11.97 -7.51
N ALA A 28 -8.35 13.14 -6.90
CA ALA A 28 -8.85 13.43 -5.56
C ALA A 28 -10.38 13.39 -5.50
N SER A 29 -11.05 13.94 -6.52
CA SER A 29 -12.52 13.91 -6.62
C SER A 29 -13.05 12.49 -6.78
N LEU A 30 -12.41 11.67 -7.61
CA LEU A 30 -12.75 10.27 -7.78
C LEU A 30 -12.52 9.46 -6.50
N ASP A 31 -11.39 9.68 -5.83
CA ASP A 31 -11.07 9.03 -4.56
C ASP A 31 -12.09 9.38 -3.47
N ALA A 32 -12.53 10.65 -3.41
CA ALA A 32 -13.59 11.07 -2.50
C ALA A 32 -14.92 10.38 -2.81
N LEU A 33 -15.31 10.26 -4.08
CA LEU A 33 -16.53 9.55 -4.50
C LEU A 33 -16.49 8.07 -4.17
N LEU A 34 -15.34 7.41 -4.36
CA LEU A 34 -15.16 6.00 -4.02
C LEU A 34 -15.29 5.78 -2.50
N ARG A 35 -14.60 6.61 -1.72
CA ARG A 35 -14.65 6.55 -0.24
C ARG A 35 -16.05 6.81 0.30
N ALA A 36 -16.75 7.81 -0.24
CA ALA A 36 -18.13 8.13 0.15
C ALA A 36 -19.11 6.97 -0.07
N ARG A 37 -18.76 6.03 -0.97
CA ARG A 37 -19.52 4.81 -1.26
C ARG A 37 -18.95 3.56 -0.60
N GLY A 38 -17.97 3.70 0.29
CA GLY A 38 -17.32 2.58 0.99
C GLY A 38 -16.33 1.78 0.15
N PHE A 39 -15.95 2.27 -1.03
CA PHE A 39 -14.95 1.62 -1.89
C PHE A 39 -13.52 2.09 -1.61
N VAL A 40 -12.56 1.24 -1.96
CA VAL A 40 -11.12 1.59 -1.96
C VAL A 40 -10.87 2.67 -3.02
N SER A 41 -10.00 3.63 -2.70
CA SER A 41 -9.62 4.69 -3.64
C SER A 41 -8.63 4.19 -4.70
N VAL A 42 -8.55 4.88 -5.85
CA VAL A 42 -7.58 4.53 -6.91
C VAL A 42 -6.16 4.75 -6.40
N SER A 43 -5.90 5.86 -5.69
CA SER A 43 -4.58 6.15 -5.11
C SER A 43 -4.15 5.10 -4.10
N GLU A 44 -5.09 4.53 -3.35
CA GLU A 44 -4.82 3.47 -2.40
C GLU A 44 -4.50 2.14 -3.09
N LEU A 45 -5.28 1.75 -4.11
CA LEU A 45 -4.98 0.58 -4.93
C LEU A 45 -3.58 0.71 -5.58
N ARG A 46 -3.23 1.88 -6.12
CA ARG A 46 -1.89 2.14 -6.67
C ARG A 46 -0.78 1.89 -5.65
N ARG A 47 -0.96 2.35 -4.41
CA ARG A 47 0.00 2.09 -3.32
C ARG A 47 0.19 0.60 -3.07
N ARG A 48 -0.90 -0.18 -2.99
CA ARG A 48 -0.89 -1.64 -2.76
C ARG A 48 -0.27 -2.46 -3.90
N TYR A 49 -0.45 -2.03 -5.15
CA TYR A 49 0.13 -2.74 -6.29
C TYR A 49 1.50 -2.18 -6.72
N SER A 50 1.98 -1.15 -6.03
CA SER A 50 3.28 -0.54 -6.33
C SER A 50 4.42 -1.55 -6.23
N ARG A 51 5.41 -1.39 -7.12
CA ARG A 51 6.65 -2.20 -7.08
C ARG A 51 7.38 -2.04 -5.75
N LYS A 52 7.29 -0.86 -5.13
CA LYS A 52 7.92 -0.55 -3.84
C LYS A 52 7.28 -1.37 -2.72
N TYR A 53 5.95 -1.39 -2.60
CA TYR A 53 5.27 -2.22 -1.60
C TYR A 53 5.54 -3.72 -1.80
N ARG A 54 5.52 -4.20 -3.06
CA ARG A 54 5.90 -5.60 -3.37
C ARG A 54 7.34 -5.91 -2.99
N GLY A 55 8.25 -4.95 -3.16
CA GLY A 55 9.63 -5.04 -2.74
C GLY A 55 9.76 -5.19 -1.23
N VAL A 56 9.00 -4.40 -0.46
CA VAL A 56 8.93 -4.52 1.00
C VAL A 56 8.41 -5.89 1.42
N LEU A 57 7.26 -6.33 0.86
CA LEU A 57 6.67 -7.65 1.16
C LEU A 57 7.64 -8.80 0.88
N LYS A 58 8.39 -8.75 -0.24
CA LYS A 58 9.35 -9.80 -0.59
C LYS A 58 10.53 -9.86 0.39
N ARG A 59 10.96 -8.72 0.93
CA ARG A 59 12.12 -8.64 1.83
C ARG A 59 11.75 -8.81 3.30
N GLY A 60 10.52 -8.50 3.66
CA GLY A 60 10.06 -8.47 5.05
C GLY A 60 10.73 -7.40 5.91
N VAL A 61 11.23 -6.32 5.30
CA VAL A 61 11.88 -5.22 6.03
C VAL A 61 11.77 -3.89 5.29
N ILE A 62 11.53 -2.83 6.05
CA ILE A 62 11.50 -1.43 5.61
C ILE A 62 12.91 -0.85 5.69
N ARG A 63 13.38 -0.25 4.59
CA ARG A 63 14.77 0.26 4.47
C ARG A 63 14.88 1.78 4.39
N SER A 64 13.78 2.47 4.10
CA SER A 64 13.76 3.92 3.95
C SER A 64 12.51 4.52 4.56
N GLU A 65 12.56 5.83 4.83
CA GLU A 65 11.40 6.58 5.31
C GLU A 65 10.24 6.54 4.31
N GLU A 66 10.53 6.58 3.01
CA GLU A 66 9.48 6.42 1.99
C GLU A 66 8.75 5.07 2.09
N GLU A 67 9.48 3.99 2.36
CA GLU A 67 8.88 2.67 2.59
C GLU A 67 8.10 2.63 3.90
N TYR A 68 8.58 3.31 4.94
CA TYR A 68 7.89 3.46 6.22
C TYR A 68 6.53 4.13 6.03
N TYR A 69 6.50 5.31 5.41
CA TYR A 69 5.23 6.04 5.20
C TYR A 69 4.30 5.31 4.23
N LEU A 70 4.84 4.59 3.25
CA LEU A 70 4.03 3.74 2.36
C LEU A 70 3.32 2.64 3.16
N VAL A 71 4.05 1.86 3.96
CA VAL A 71 3.49 0.77 4.76
C VAL A 71 2.54 1.29 5.83
N LYS A 72 2.93 2.36 6.53
CA LYS A 72 2.10 3.03 7.54
C LYS A 72 0.77 3.49 6.94
N SER A 73 0.81 4.13 5.78
CA SER A 73 -0.42 4.57 5.12
C SER A 73 -1.35 3.42 4.70
N ILE A 74 -0.79 2.25 4.36
CA ILE A 74 -1.59 1.06 4.03
C ILE A 74 -2.25 0.48 5.29
N LEU A 75 -1.53 0.48 6.42
CA LEU A 75 -2.03 0.02 7.71
C LEU A 75 -3.12 0.96 8.26
N ASP A 76 -2.88 2.27 8.20
CA ASP A 76 -3.79 3.31 8.70
C ASP A 76 -5.07 3.40 7.84
N ASP A 77 -4.94 3.39 6.51
CA ASP A 77 -6.09 3.59 5.60
C ASP A 77 -7.10 2.42 5.70
N ARG A 78 -6.64 1.19 5.98
CA ARG A 78 -7.47 -0.02 5.90
C ARG A 78 -7.07 -1.14 6.85
N TRP A 79 -6.88 -0.81 8.12
CA TRP A 79 -6.77 -1.80 9.21
C TRP A 79 -7.79 -2.93 9.04
N GLU A 80 -9.08 -2.60 8.91
CA GLU A 80 -10.19 -3.56 8.82
C GLU A 80 -10.19 -4.50 7.61
N ALA A 81 -9.44 -4.20 6.55
CA ALA A 81 -9.41 -5.02 5.33
C ALA A 81 -8.16 -5.91 5.20
N LEU A 82 -7.22 -5.74 6.12
CA LEU A 82 -6.05 -6.60 6.27
C LEU A 82 -6.41 -7.74 7.23
N SER A 83 -5.88 -8.94 7.00
CA SER A 83 -5.99 -10.00 8.01
C SER A 83 -5.22 -9.61 9.27
N GLU A 84 -5.56 -10.20 10.42
CA GLU A 84 -4.82 -9.95 11.66
C GLU A 84 -3.33 -10.29 11.49
N GLU A 85 -3.00 -11.36 10.76
CA GLU A 85 -1.61 -11.70 10.46
C GLU A 85 -0.91 -10.63 9.64
N GLU A 86 -1.58 -10.06 8.63
CA GLU A 86 -1.02 -8.97 7.82
C GLU A 86 -0.80 -7.71 8.65
N GLN A 87 -1.75 -7.35 9.52
CA GLN A 87 -1.62 -6.20 10.42
C GLN A 87 -0.42 -6.36 11.36
N VAL A 88 -0.32 -7.52 12.03
CA VAL A 88 0.79 -7.83 12.94
C VAL A 88 2.11 -7.81 12.19
N GLN A 89 2.16 -8.39 10.99
CA GLN A 89 3.37 -8.45 10.19
C GLN A 89 3.85 -7.06 9.76
N LEU A 90 2.97 -6.23 9.17
CA LEU A 90 3.31 -4.86 8.78
C LEU A 90 3.68 -4.00 9.99
N GLY A 91 2.94 -4.13 11.10
CA GLY A 91 3.24 -3.44 12.35
C GLY A 91 4.61 -3.81 12.90
N SER A 92 4.99 -5.09 12.86
CA SER A 92 6.32 -5.54 13.28
C SER A 92 7.45 -4.89 12.48
N TRP A 93 7.25 -4.67 11.17
CA TRP A 93 8.26 -4.03 10.31
C TRP A 93 8.40 -2.53 10.57
N LEU A 94 7.29 -1.84 10.87
CA LEU A 94 7.29 -0.43 11.28
C LEU A 94 8.04 -0.25 12.58
N LEU A 95 7.71 -1.04 13.61
CA LEU A 95 8.39 -1.02 14.91
C LEU A 95 9.89 -1.31 14.78
N ALA A 96 10.26 -2.30 13.97
CA ALA A 96 11.67 -2.61 13.74
C ALA A 96 12.42 -1.46 13.05
N PHE A 97 11.76 -0.71 12.15
CA PHE A 97 12.35 0.46 11.52
C PHE A 97 12.52 1.61 12.51
N GLU A 98 11.51 1.91 13.32
CA GLU A 98 11.55 2.96 14.34
C GLU A 98 12.65 2.71 15.37
N LYS A 99 12.81 1.46 15.83
CA LYS A 99 13.90 1.08 16.72
C LYS A 99 15.28 1.38 16.12
N ARG A 100 15.53 0.95 14.88
CA ARG A 100 16.79 1.24 14.17
C ARG A 100 17.04 2.73 14.00
N ALA A 101 15.99 3.51 13.72
CA ALA A 101 16.08 4.95 13.57
C ALA A 101 16.37 5.67 14.90
N ALA A 102 15.87 5.15 16.02
CA ALA A 102 16.19 5.64 17.36
C ALA A 102 17.64 5.33 17.75
N ASP A 103 18.10 4.09 17.50
CA ASP A 103 19.46 3.64 17.79
C ASP A 103 20.52 4.42 16.98
N ALA A 104 20.19 4.84 15.75
CA ALA A 104 21.08 5.62 14.88
C ALA A 104 21.20 7.11 15.27
N LYS A 105 20.35 7.60 16.17
CA LYS A 105 20.37 9.00 16.67
C LYS A 105 21.11 9.14 18.02
N GLN A 106 21.54 8.03 18.62
CA GLN A 106 22.40 7.99 19.82
C GLN A 106 23.87 7.96 19.42
#